data_AF-A0A7K3WM29-F1
#
_entry.id   AF-A0A7K3WM29-F1
#
_cell.length_a   1.000
_cell.length_b   1.000
_cell.length_c   1.000
_cell.angle_alpha   90.00
_cell.angle_beta   90.00
_cell.angle_gamma   90.00
#
_symmetry.space_group_name_H-M   'P 1'
#
loop_
_entity.id
_entity.type
_entity.pdbx_description
1 polymer ?
#
loop_
_entity_poly.entity_id
_entity_poly.type
_entity_poly.pdbx_seq_one_letter_code
_entity_poly.pdbx_strand_id
1 'polypeptide(L)'
;MKRKEYISKGKAGLNLLKLFGILSVLIFAISCSHDEEPDGPNLEDRFGPFMIISELEVNRDSVDFASGQTVLFNAEFNKNVNWIITITGNESGAVKRIEGFSRIVNSVNAVWNGNTTQLPFFKIEMCNIELTIPEEVDFSSLASIEISSTRIYPGTLFTDFEQPAGSNITLGNFEFELTNNTARSQAFPAAHGDFFYLFEGTDNVVPNFFTGLIVISPQINGTEYVQFPTTVPENLYFNFFLYNDGRPYGIAVIQFAYDTNDNGVFNDGVDQTFQLTGDFPLNFTGWKQFSHTMADVGLTQELLQKIVAIRVLLISDMNSQPTPPLQVQFGIDYMTFTSGAPLSL
;
A
#
# COMPACT_ATOMS: atom_id res chain seq x y z
N MET A 1 -76.31 -41.89 -56.99
CA MET A 1 -74.94 -42.24 -56.55
C MET A 1 -74.08 -40.98 -56.52
N LYS A 2 -73.90 -40.36 -55.35
CA LYS A 2 -72.65 -39.75 -54.83
C LYS A 2 -72.93 -38.99 -53.52
N ARG A 3 -72.12 -39.31 -52.52
CA ARG A 3 -72.05 -38.81 -51.13
C ARG A 3 -71.12 -37.58 -51.07
N LYS A 4 -71.36 -36.67 -50.12
CA LYS A 4 -70.39 -35.83 -49.35
C LYS A 4 -71.19 -35.08 -48.25
N GLU A 5 -71.14 -35.51 -46.99
CA GLU A 5 -70.24 -35.06 -45.90
C GLU A 5 -70.56 -33.69 -45.26
N TYR A 6 -71.39 -33.75 -44.21
CA TYR A 6 -71.18 -33.37 -42.79
C TYR A 6 -70.42 -32.11 -42.29
N ILE A 7 -71.09 -31.47 -41.31
CA ILE A 7 -70.68 -30.64 -40.14
C ILE A 7 -70.35 -29.16 -40.35
N SER A 8 -71.24 -28.29 -39.85
CA SER A 8 -71.01 -26.87 -39.58
C SER A 8 -71.41 -26.51 -38.13
N LYS A 9 -70.38 -26.30 -37.32
CA LYS A 9 -70.20 -25.25 -36.28
C LYS A 9 -71.29 -25.04 -35.22
N GLY A 10 -70.97 -25.50 -34.01
CA GLY A 10 -71.55 -24.98 -32.76
C GLY A 10 -71.07 -23.55 -32.49
N LYS A 11 -72.01 -22.67 -32.15
CA LYS A 11 -71.80 -21.28 -31.74
C LYS A 11 -71.30 -21.22 -30.29
N ALA A 12 -70.13 -20.63 -30.07
CA ALA A 12 -69.73 -20.08 -28.77
C ALA A 12 -69.61 -18.55 -28.92
N GLY A 13 -70.72 -17.84 -28.71
CA GLY A 13 -70.72 -16.39 -28.62
C GLY A 13 -70.42 -15.98 -27.18
N LEU A 14 -69.14 -15.80 -26.85
CA LEU A 14 -68.74 -15.23 -25.56
C LEU A 14 -69.03 -13.72 -25.62
N ASN A 15 -70.00 -13.26 -24.82
CA ASN A 15 -70.45 -11.87 -24.79
C ASN A 15 -69.30 -10.91 -24.48
N LEU A 16 -69.00 -9.99 -25.39
CA LEU A 16 -67.96 -8.96 -25.29
C LEU A 16 -68.06 -8.13 -23.99
N LEU A 17 -69.29 -7.92 -23.47
CA LEU A 17 -69.55 -7.23 -22.20
C LEU A 17 -69.06 -8.01 -20.96
N LYS A 18 -69.11 -9.36 -21.01
CA LYS A 18 -68.61 -10.21 -19.90
C LYS A 18 -67.09 -10.27 -19.89
N LEU A 19 -66.46 -10.15 -21.07
CA LEU A 19 -65.01 -10.09 -21.20
C LEU A 19 -64.45 -8.78 -20.60
N PHE A 20 -65.15 -7.65 -20.79
CA PHE A 20 -64.75 -6.35 -20.23
C PHE A 20 -64.91 -6.29 -18.70
N GLY A 21 -65.95 -6.92 -18.15
CA GLY A 21 -66.15 -7.03 -16.70
C GLY A 21 -65.08 -7.89 -16.01
N ILE A 22 -64.67 -9.00 -16.64
CA ILE A 22 -63.62 -9.88 -16.11
C ILE A 22 -62.24 -9.20 -16.22
N LEU A 23 -61.97 -8.46 -17.30
CA LEU A 23 -60.72 -7.72 -17.48
C LEU A 23 -60.58 -6.55 -16.49
N SER A 24 -61.68 -5.85 -16.19
CA SER A 24 -61.70 -4.76 -15.19
C SER A 24 -61.38 -5.27 -13.78
N VAL A 25 -61.93 -6.43 -13.38
CA VAL A 25 -61.64 -7.06 -12.08
C VAL A 25 -60.21 -7.58 -12.00
N LEU A 26 -59.62 -8.05 -13.11
CA LEU A 26 -58.20 -8.46 -13.15
C LEU A 26 -57.24 -7.27 -13.01
N ILE A 27 -57.58 -6.09 -13.53
CA ILE A 27 -56.70 -4.90 -13.45
C ILE A 27 -56.62 -4.35 -12.01
N PHE A 28 -57.69 -4.45 -11.22
CA PHE A 28 -57.66 -4.06 -9.80
C PHE A 28 -56.89 -5.04 -8.89
N ALA A 29 -56.65 -6.27 -9.34
CA ALA A 29 -55.86 -7.26 -8.59
C ALA A 29 -54.34 -7.13 -8.81
N ILE A 30 -53.90 -6.28 -9.74
CA ILE A 30 -52.48 -5.93 -9.98
C ILE A 30 -52.19 -4.56 -9.35
N SER A 31 -52.84 -4.25 -8.23
CA SER A 31 -52.42 -3.12 -7.38
C SER A 31 -50.98 -3.40 -6.99
N CYS A 32 -50.09 -2.60 -7.57
CA CYS A 32 -48.67 -2.54 -7.27
C CYS A 32 -48.48 -2.62 -5.75
N SER A 33 -47.82 -3.67 -5.26
CA SER A 33 -47.24 -3.64 -3.93
C SER A 33 -46.30 -2.45 -3.92
N HIS A 34 -46.56 -1.48 -3.05
CA HIS A 34 -45.55 -0.48 -2.72
C HIS A 34 -44.30 -1.24 -2.30
N ASP A 35 -43.17 -0.96 -2.94
CA ASP A 35 -41.89 -1.40 -2.41
C ASP A 35 -41.81 -0.87 -0.97
N GLU A 36 -41.59 -1.75 0.00
CA GLU A 36 -41.55 -1.40 1.43
C GLU A 36 -40.29 -0.62 1.81
N GLU A 37 -39.47 -0.24 0.84
CA GLU A 37 -38.35 0.66 1.06
C GLU A 37 -38.88 2.10 1.05
N PRO A 38 -38.87 2.80 2.21
CA PRO A 38 -39.33 4.17 2.27
C PRO A 38 -38.48 5.07 1.35
N ASP A 39 -39.14 5.89 0.53
CA ASP A 39 -38.54 6.88 -0.40
C ASP A 39 -37.74 8.01 0.29
N GLY A 40 -37.50 7.91 1.60
CA GLY A 40 -36.81 8.90 2.42
C GLY A 40 -35.67 8.30 3.22
N PRO A 41 -34.68 9.10 3.66
CA PRO A 41 -33.60 8.62 4.51
C PRO A 41 -34.19 8.02 5.79
N ASN A 42 -33.66 6.86 6.19
CA ASN A 42 -34.13 6.15 7.38
C ASN A 42 -34.07 7.09 8.60
N LEU A 43 -35.23 7.34 9.22
CA LEU A 43 -35.36 8.26 10.34
C LEU A 43 -34.68 7.72 11.60
N GLU A 44 -34.61 6.40 11.78
CA GLU A 44 -33.86 5.79 12.88
C GLU A 44 -32.36 5.96 12.68
N ASP A 45 -31.86 5.83 11.44
CA ASP A 45 -30.46 6.13 11.13
C ASP A 45 -30.09 7.59 11.45
N ARG A 46 -31.05 8.51 11.28
CA ARG A 46 -30.82 9.96 11.48
C ARG A 46 -31.05 10.46 12.89
N PHE A 47 -32.01 9.89 13.62
CA PHE A 47 -32.52 10.44 14.88
C PHE A 47 -32.64 9.40 15.99
N GLY A 48 -32.40 8.12 15.70
CA GLY A 48 -32.43 7.06 16.70
C GLY A 48 -31.18 7.09 17.61
N PRO A 49 -31.33 6.73 18.90
CA PRO A 49 -30.17 6.54 19.77
C PRO A 49 -29.28 5.44 19.20
N PHE A 50 -27.97 5.59 19.34
CA PHE A 50 -27.03 4.52 18.99
C PHE A 50 -27.07 3.39 20.02
N MET A 51 -27.06 2.16 19.54
CA MET A 51 -27.00 0.94 20.35
C MET A 51 -26.13 -0.11 19.64
N ILE A 52 -25.33 -0.80 20.45
CA ILE A 52 -24.52 -1.94 20.02
C ILE A 52 -25.42 -3.18 20.05
N ILE A 53 -25.48 -3.90 18.93
CA ILE A 53 -26.14 -5.21 18.85
C ILE A 53 -25.12 -6.33 19.09
N SER A 54 -23.94 -6.19 18.49
CA SER A 54 -22.78 -7.07 18.73
C SER A 54 -21.51 -6.24 18.79
N GLU A 55 -20.68 -6.51 19.80
CA GLU A 55 -19.33 -5.96 19.93
C GLU A 55 -18.40 -6.50 18.82
N LEU A 56 -17.20 -5.93 18.74
CA LEU A 56 -16.17 -6.38 17.81
C LEU A 56 -15.74 -7.81 18.12
N GLU A 57 -15.89 -8.68 17.13
CA GLU A 57 -15.35 -10.04 17.13
C GLU A 57 -14.33 -10.20 16.01
N VAL A 58 -13.19 -10.80 16.34
CA VAL A 58 -12.14 -11.18 15.39
C VAL A 58 -12.24 -12.68 15.16
N ASN A 59 -12.23 -13.12 13.90
CA ASN A 59 -12.45 -14.53 13.57
C ASN A 59 -11.35 -15.52 14.03
N ARG A 60 -10.25 -15.03 14.59
CA ARG A 60 -9.09 -15.81 15.03
C ARG A 60 -8.20 -15.01 15.98
N ASP A 61 -7.46 -15.72 16.83
CA ASP A 61 -6.49 -15.12 17.75
C ASP A 61 -5.07 -15.01 17.18
N SER A 62 -4.78 -15.76 16.11
CA SER A 62 -3.48 -15.74 15.40
C SER A 62 -3.67 -15.86 13.89
N VAL A 63 -2.78 -15.25 13.11
CA VAL A 63 -2.83 -15.23 11.63
C VAL A 63 -1.46 -15.45 10.98
N ASP A 64 -1.44 -16.30 9.95
CA ASP A 64 -0.29 -16.53 9.06
C ASP A 64 -0.57 -15.92 7.68
N PHE A 65 -0.17 -14.66 7.48
CA PHE A 65 -0.40 -13.95 6.22
C PHE A 65 0.41 -14.52 5.05
N ALA A 66 1.60 -15.10 5.31
CA ALA A 66 2.40 -15.75 4.27
C ALA A 66 1.69 -16.95 3.63
N SER A 67 0.87 -17.66 4.41
CA SER A 67 0.02 -18.75 3.91
C SER A 67 -1.26 -18.27 3.20
N GLY A 68 -1.47 -16.96 3.08
CA GLY A 68 -2.64 -16.36 2.45
C GLY A 68 -3.87 -16.25 3.36
N GLN A 69 -3.70 -16.41 4.67
CA GLN A 69 -4.80 -16.19 5.62
C GLN A 69 -5.19 -14.71 5.70
N THR A 70 -6.43 -14.47 6.14
CA THR A 70 -6.96 -13.12 6.37
C THR A 70 -7.71 -13.05 7.70
N VAL A 71 -7.75 -11.86 8.27
CA VAL A 71 -8.49 -11.53 9.48
C VAL A 71 -9.83 -10.93 9.08
N LEU A 72 -10.91 -11.44 9.66
CA LEU A 72 -12.27 -10.97 9.41
C LEU A 72 -12.80 -10.36 10.70
N PHE A 73 -13.43 -9.20 10.59
CA PHE A 73 -14.03 -8.50 11.70
C PHE A 73 -15.55 -8.56 11.59
N ASN A 74 -16.23 -8.79 12.71
CA ASN A 74 -17.68 -8.73 12.80
C ASN A 74 -18.10 -7.78 13.92
N ALA A 75 -19.14 -6.98 13.67
CA ALA A 75 -19.83 -6.15 14.66
C ALA A 75 -21.20 -5.77 14.09
N GLU A 76 -22.15 -5.44 14.95
CA GLU A 76 -23.49 -5.02 14.52
C GLU A 76 -24.03 -3.89 15.38
N PHE A 77 -24.69 -2.94 14.73
CA PHE A 77 -25.29 -1.76 15.32
C PHE A 77 -26.76 -1.66 14.94
N ASN A 78 -27.55 -0.94 15.74
CA ASN A 78 -28.97 -0.76 15.45
C ASN A 78 -29.27 0.14 14.25
N LYS A 79 -28.27 0.89 13.76
CA LYS A 79 -28.40 1.86 12.68
C LYS A 79 -27.13 1.95 11.86
N ASN A 80 -27.21 2.51 10.65
CA ASN A 80 -26.02 2.78 9.86
C ASN A 80 -25.17 3.89 10.51
N VAL A 81 -23.88 3.61 10.68
CA VAL A 81 -22.90 4.52 11.29
C VAL A 81 -21.61 4.51 10.49
N ASN A 82 -20.85 5.59 10.57
CA ASN A 82 -19.45 5.53 10.16
C ASN A 82 -18.69 4.74 11.21
N TRP A 83 -17.89 3.79 10.80
CA TRP A 83 -17.07 3.00 11.70
C TRP A 83 -15.64 2.94 11.18
N ILE A 84 -14.70 2.86 12.11
CA ILE A 84 -13.26 2.76 11.82
C ILE A 84 -12.67 1.64 12.67
N ILE A 85 -12.12 0.63 12.01
CA ILE A 85 -11.26 -0.37 12.64
C ILE A 85 -9.81 0.07 12.46
N THR A 86 -9.13 0.31 13.56
CA THR A 86 -7.69 0.59 13.61
C THR A 86 -6.96 -0.60 14.20
N ILE A 87 -6.04 -1.18 13.43
CA ILE A 87 -5.11 -2.22 13.88
C ILE A 87 -3.73 -1.57 14.04
N THR A 88 -3.12 -1.72 15.21
CA THR A 88 -1.79 -1.16 15.53
C THR A 88 -0.86 -2.27 15.99
N GLY A 89 0.29 -2.42 15.34
CA GLY A 89 1.35 -3.34 15.76
C GLY A 89 2.06 -2.83 17.02
N ASN A 90 2.23 -3.69 18.02
CA ASN A 90 2.83 -3.32 19.30
C ASN A 90 4.35 -3.07 19.22
N GLU A 91 5.03 -3.67 18.26
CA GLU A 91 6.48 -3.59 18.06
C GLU A 91 6.83 -2.71 16.87
N SER A 92 6.15 -2.90 15.73
CA SER A 92 6.40 -2.12 14.51
C SER A 92 5.82 -0.72 14.59
N GLY A 93 4.74 -0.52 15.34
CA GLY A 93 3.92 0.69 15.26
C GLY A 93 3.17 0.83 13.92
N ALA A 94 3.15 -0.22 13.08
CA ALA A 94 2.41 -0.25 11.82
C ALA A 94 0.91 -0.04 12.08
N VAL A 95 0.24 0.68 11.19
CA VAL A 95 -1.20 0.96 11.34
C VAL A 95 -1.96 0.56 10.09
N LYS A 96 -2.98 -0.28 10.28
CA LYS A 96 -4.02 -0.54 9.28
C LYS A 96 -5.33 0.11 9.72
N ARG A 97 -5.91 0.93 8.85
CA ARG A 97 -7.28 1.44 8.98
C ARG A 97 -8.20 0.79 7.96
N ILE A 98 -9.38 0.43 8.42
CA ILE A 98 -10.50 -0.03 7.59
C ILE A 98 -11.71 0.80 8.01
N GLU A 99 -12.34 1.44 7.04
CA GLU A 99 -13.42 2.40 7.27
C GLU A 99 -14.63 2.02 6.43
N GLY A 100 -15.83 2.27 6.95
CA GLY A 100 -17.06 2.03 6.21
C GLY A 100 -18.26 2.74 6.82
N PHE A 101 -19.37 2.71 6.08
CA PHE A 101 -20.66 3.22 6.50
C PHE A 101 -21.72 2.12 6.38
N SER A 102 -22.03 1.47 7.49
CA SER A 102 -23.02 0.40 7.55
C SER A 102 -23.38 0.08 9.00
N ARG A 103 -24.54 -0.55 9.20
CA ARG A 103 -24.91 -1.12 10.50
C ARG A 103 -24.24 -2.47 10.78
N ILE A 104 -23.73 -3.14 9.74
CA ILE A 104 -23.09 -4.46 9.81
C ILE A 104 -21.63 -4.34 9.37
N VAL A 105 -20.71 -4.77 10.21
CA VAL A 105 -19.30 -5.02 9.90
C VAL A 105 -19.14 -6.52 9.71
N ASN A 106 -18.57 -6.96 8.59
CA ASN A 106 -18.39 -8.38 8.28
C ASN A 106 -17.29 -8.60 7.21
N SER A 107 -17.16 -9.84 6.73
CA SER A 107 -16.17 -10.23 5.72
C SER A 107 -16.30 -9.57 4.34
N VAL A 108 -17.37 -8.82 4.07
CA VAL A 108 -17.53 -8.10 2.79
C VAL A 108 -16.88 -6.72 2.84
N ASN A 109 -16.88 -6.07 4.01
CA ASN A 109 -16.41 -4.70 4.17
C ASN A 109 -15.24 -4.55 5.15
N ALA A 110 -14.93 -5.58 5.95
CA ALA A 110 -13.90 -5.54 6.97
C ALA A 110 -13.01 -6.80 6.94
N VAL A 111 -12.07 -6.80 6.00
CA VAL A 111 -11.05 -7.84 5.85
C VAL A 111 -9.66 -7.23 5.90
N TRP A 112 -8.77 -7.86 6.66
CA TRP A 112 -7.36 -7.51 6.69
C TRP A 112 -6.50 -8.69 6.22
N ASN A 113 -5.58 -8.40 5.30
CA ASN A 113 -4.68 -9.39 4.69
C ASN A 113 -3.21 -9.09 5.01
N GLY A 114 -2.94 -8.39 6.10
CA GLY A 114 -1.58 -8.04 6.54
C GLY A 114 -1.00 -6.80 5.86
N ASN A 115 -1.80 -6.05 5.08
CA ASN A 115 -1.37 -4.75 4.59
C ASN A 115 -1.30 -3.67 5.66
N THR A 116 -0.63 -2.57 5.35
CA THR A 116 -0.61 -1.35 6.14
C THR A 116 -1.28 -0.18 5.42
N THR A 117 -1.87 0.75 6.17
CA THR A 117 -2.30 2.07 5.63
C THR A 117 -1.30 3.16 5.96
N GLN A 118 -0.48 2.96 6.99
CA GLN A 118 0.52 3.89 7.44
C GLN A 118 1.73 3.10 7.91
N LEU A 119 2.87 3.36 7.27
CA LEU A 119 4.14 2.70 7.56
C LEU A 119 4.56 2.91 9.01
N PRO A 120 5.25 1.94 9.63
CA PRO A 120 5.87 0.73 9.03
C PRO A 120 4.97 -0.41 8.53
N PHE A 121 5.59 -1.46 8.00
CA PHE A 121 5.00 -2.78 7.78
C PHE A 121 4.82 -3.53 9.10
N PHE A 122 3.78 -4.36 9.18
CA PHE A 122 3.58 -5.25 10.33
C PHE A 122 4.67 -6.33 10.40
N LYS A 123 5.06 -6.67 11.64
CA LYS A 123 6.01 -7.73 12.00
C LYS A 123 5.27 -8.99 12.48
N ILE A 124 6.04 -10.00 12.86
CA ILE A 124 5.55 -11.09 13.71
C ILE A 124 5.41 -10.50 15.11
N GLU A 125 4.21 -10.06 15.46
CA GLU A 125 3.94 -9.29 16.67
C GLU A 125 2.48 -9.41 17.12
N MET A 126 2.22 -9.01 18.37
CA MET A 126 0.86 -8.75 18.83
C MET A 126 0.35 -7.42 18.27
N CYS A 127 -0.89 -7.41 17.80
CA CYS A 127 -1.57 -6.22 17.33
C CYS A 127 -2.78 -5.91 18.22
N ASN A 128 -2.95 -4.63 18.55
CA ASN A 128 -4.16 -4.12 19.18
C ASN A 128 -5.15 -3.69 18.09
N ILE A 129 -6.41 -4.04 18.27
CA ILE A 129 -7.49 -3.71 17.33
C ILE A 129 -8.51 -2.89 18.09
N GLU A 130 -8.89 -1.75 17.52
CA GLU A 130 -9.91 -0.86 18.07
C GLU A 130 -10.95 -0.54 17.01
N LEU A 131 -12.22 -0.78 17.34
CA LEU A 131 -13.37 -0.33 16.57
C LEU A 131 -13.95 0.91 17.25
N THR A 132 -13.98 2.02 16.50
CA THR A 132 -14.57 3.29 16.93
C THR A 132 -15.68 3.73 15.98
N ILE A 133 -16.56 4.59 16.48
CA ILE A 133 -17.58 5.28 15.70
C ILE A 133 -17.35 6.78 15.92
N PRO A 134 -16.90 7.54 14.91
CA PRO A 134 -16.53 8.95 15.08
C PRO A 134 -17.62 9.82 15.69
N GLU A 135 -18.89 9.54 15.40
CA GLU A 135 -20.03 10.27 15.93
C GLU A 135 -20.40 9.88 17.38
N GLU A 136 -19.92 8.74 17.87
CA GLU A 136 -20.24 8.18 19.19
C GLU A 136 -18.94 8.13 20.01
N VAL A 137 -18.50 9.30 20.49
CA VAL A 137 -17.17 9.50 21.10
C VAL A 137 -16.86 8.63 22.34
N ASP A 138 -17.88 8.14 23.02
CA ASP A 138 -17.74 7.29 24.20
C ASP A 138 -17.71 5.79 23.84
N PHE A 139 -17.89 5.44 22.56
CA PHE A 139 -17.84 4.06 22.10
C PHE A 139 -16.44 3.67 21.61
N SER A 140 -15.90 2.61 22.20
CA SER A 140 -14.73 1.89 21.71
C SER A 140 -14.91 0.40 22.04
N SER A 141 -14.58 -0.46 21.09
CA SER A 141 -14.56 -1.91 21.27
C SER A 141 -13.18 -2.44 20.89
N LEU A 142 -12.55 -3.17 21.81
CA LEU A 142 -11.16 -3.58 21.72
C LEU A 142 -11.02 -5.08 21.50
N ALA A 143 -10.04 -5.46 20.69
CA ALA A 143 -9.61 -6.84 20.50
C ALA A 143 -8.09 -6.89 20.28
N SER A 144 -7.54 -8.10 20.16
CA SER A 144 -6.13 -8.31 19.85
C SER A 144 -5.95 -9.52 18.96
N ILE A 145 -4.86 -9.55 18.20
CA ILE A 145 -4.47 -10.69 17.36
C ILE A 145 -2.96 -10.82 17.28
N GLU A 146 -2.46 -12.05 17.22
CA GLU A 146 -1.05 -12.35 16.97
C GLU A 146 -0.79 -12.54 15.47
N ILE A 147 0.22 -11.87 14.92
CA ILE A 147 0.76 -12.21 13.61
C ILE A 147 1.83 -13.27 13.83
N SER A 148 1.60 -14.49 13.34
CA SER A 148 2.60 -15.57 13.40
C SER A 148 3.51 -15.60 12.17
N SER A 149 3.07 -14.99 11.07
CA SER A 149 3.86 -14.84 9.85
C SER A 149 3.39 -13.62 9.05
N THR A 150 4.34 -12.83 8.58
CA THR A 150 4.06 -11.56 7.88
C THR A 150 3.54 -11.79 6.47
N ARG A 151 2.91 -10.75 5.92
CA ARG A 151 2.50 -10.74 4.51
C ARG A 151 3.73 -10.81 3.61
N ILE A 152 3.69 -11.68 2.60
CA ILE A 152 4.65 -11.66 1.50
C ILE A 152 4.17 -10.64 0.47
N TYR A 153 4.98 -9.60 0.25
CA TYR A 153 4.73 -8.63 -0.80
C TYR A 153 5.28 -9.15 -2.14
N PRO A 154 4.56 -8.91 -3.25
CA PRO A 154 5.04 -9.32 -4.57
C PRO A 154 6.26 -8.48 -4.98
N GLY A 155 7.12 -9.08 -5.81
CA GLY A 155 8.26 -8.40 -6.42
C GLY A 155 9.54 -9.20 -6.34
N THR A 156 10.59 -8.65 -6.95
CA THR A 156 11.97 -9.11 -6.80
C THR A 156 12.66 -8.17 -5.82
N LEU A 157 12.84 -8.63 -4.59
CA LEU A 157 13.55 -7.87 -3.55
C LEU A 157 15.00 -7.65 -3.97
N PHE A 158 15.45 -6.39 -3.90
CA PHE A 158 16.85 -6.03 -4.07
C PHE A 158 17.56 -5.99 -2.72
N THR A 159 17.02 -5.28 -1.74
CA THR A 159 17.47 -5.36 -0.35
C THR A 159 16.44 -4.75 0.59
N ASP A 160 16.28 -5.37 1.74
CA ASP A 160 15.54 -4.86 2.91
C ASP A 160 16.51 -4.61 4.09
N PHE A 161 17.82 -4.68 3.83
CA PHE A 161 18.87 -4.54 4.85
C PHE A 161 18.76 -5.51 6.03
N GLU A 162 17.97 -6.58 5.97
CA GLU A 162 17.87 -7.55 7.05
C GLU A 162 19.15 -8.38 7.20
N GLN A 163 19.97 -8.45 6.15
CA GLN A 163 21.30 -9.05 6.19
C GLN A 163 22.41 -7.98 6.19
N PRO A 164 23.52 -8.18 6.93
CA PRO A 164 24.67 -7.29 6.85
C PRO A 164 25.24 -7.22 5.43
N ALA A 165 25.28 -6.02 4.85
CA ALA A 165 25.71 -5.85 3.47
C ALA A 165 27.23 -5.94 3.26
N GLY A 166 28.04 -5.76 4.31
CA GLY A 166 29.51 -5.80 4.22
C GLY A 166 30.05 -4.84 3.14
N SER A 167 30.96 -5.34 2.30
CA SER A 167 31.55 -4.57 1.18
C SER A 167 30.59 -4.33 0.01
N ASN A 168 29.39 -4.90 0.01
CA ASN A 168 28.41 -4.70 -1.06
C ASN A 168 27.74 -3.32 -0.97
N ILE A 169 27.91 -2.60 0.14
CA ILE A 169 27.61 -1.18 0.24
C ILE A 169 28.93 -0.44 0.36
N THR A 170 29.18 0.48 -0.56
CA THR A 170 30.32 1.38 -0.50
C THR A 170 29.82 2.81 -0.32
N LEU A 171 30.56 3.56 0.47
CA LEU A 171 30.33 4.98 0.66
C LEU A 171 31.19 5.72 -0.36
N GLY A 172 30.59 6.68 -1.08
CA GLY A 172 31.25 7.40 -2.15
C GLY A 172 31.19 8.92 -1.98
N ASN A 173 32.15 9.58 -2.64
CA ASN A 173 32.26 11.02 -2.84
C ASN A 173 32.17 11.84 -1.52
N PHE A 174 33.28 11.91 -0.80
CA PHE A 174 33.34 12.54 0.52
C PHE A 174 33.81 14.00 0.42
N GLU A 175 32.91 14.90 0.07
CA GLU A 175 33.15 16.33 0.29
C GLU A 175 32.92 16.74 1.76
N PHE A 176 32.42 15.83 2.62
CA PHE A 176 31.93 16.11 3.99
C PHE A 176 32.23 15.02 5.03
N GLU A 177 32.02 15.39 6.30
CA GLU A 177 32.07 14.47 7.45
C GLU A 177 30.74 13.72 7.61
N LEU A 178 30.73 12.46 7.19
CA LEU A 178 29.70 11.50 7.58
C LEU A 178 29.79 11.29 9.10
N THR A 179 28.64 11.14 9.74
CA THR A 179 28.62 10.83 11.16
C THR A 179 28.86 9.34 11.39
N ASN A 180 29.18 8.98 12.64
CA ASN A 180 29.31 7.59 13.06
C ASN A 180 27.99 6.80 13.01
N ASN A 181 26.86 7.45 12.72
CA ASN A 181 25.55 6.80 12.57
C ASN A 181 25.30 6.29 11.14
N THR A 182 26.13 6.69 10.17
CA THR A 182 25.99 6.21 8.78
C THR A 182 26.32 4.72 8.70
N ALA A 183 25.30 3.88 8.68
CA ALA A 183 25.40 2.43 8.66
C ALA A 183 24.02 1.78 8.50
N ARG A 184 24.02 0.44 8.38
CA ARG A 184 22.85 -0.39 8.72
C ARG A 184 22.44 -0.11 10.18
N SER A 185 21.19 0.26 10.39
CA SER A 185 20.67 0.79 11.64
C SER A 185 19.36 0.11 12.03
N GLN A 186 19.08 0.16 13.32
CA GLN A 186 17.81 -0.21 13.97
C GLN A 186 17.46 0.83 15.06
N ALA A 187 17.93 2.07 14.87
CA ALA A 187 17.81 3.14 15.87
C ALA A 187 16.35 3.52 16.17
N PHE A 188 15.46 3.23 15.24
CA PHE A 188 13.99 3.34 15.33
C PHE A 188 13.37 2.26 14.42
N PRO A 189 12.05 2.01 14.50
CA PRO A 189 11.41 1.01 13.65
C PRO A 189 11.69 1.23 12.16
N ALA A 190 12.25 0.20 11.49
CA ALA A 190 12.48 0.17 10.05
C ALA A 190 11.14 0.23 9.28
N ALA A 191 11.17 0.53 7.99
CA ALA A 191 9.94 0.47 7.19
C ALA A 191 9.47 -0.98 7.14
N HIS A 192 10.38 -1.90 6.83
CA HIS A 192 10.18 -3.34 6.79
C HIS A 192 11.20 -4.03 7.72
N GLY A 193 10.81 -5.11 8.38
CA GLY A 193 11.75 -5.88 9.22
C GLY A 193 12.32 -5.05 10.38
N ASP A 194 13.56 -5.33 10.74
CA ASP A 194 14.24 -4.74 11.90
C ASP A 194 15.28 -3.70 11.52
N PHE A 195 15.79 -3.73 10.30
CA PHE A 195 16.93 -2.93 9.90
C PHE A 195 16.67 -2.12 8.64
N PHE A 196 17.32 -0.97 8.57
CA PHE A 196 17.34 -0.11 7.40
C PHE A 196 18.75 0.45 7.22
N TYR A 197 19.01 1.16 6.13
CA TYR A 197 20.27 1.88 5.96
C TYR A 197 20.09 3.36 6.30
N LEU A 198 20.80 3.85 7.31
CA LEU A 198 20.85 5.26 7.70
C LEU A 198 22.06 5.92 7.04
N PHE A 199 21.85 7.03 6.35
CA PHE A 199 22.91 7.85 5.79
C PHE A 199 22.80 9.28 6.35
N GLU A 200 23.82 9.72 7.07
CA GLU A 200 23.81 10.94 7.87
C GLU A 200 25.14 11.69 7.73
N GLY A 201 25.06 12.99 7.46
CA GLY A 201 26.24 13.85 7.34
C GLY A 201 25.99 15.28 7.79
N THR A 202 27.09 16.03 7.93
CA THR A 202 27.03 17.45 8.33
C THR A 202 27.71 18.34 7.30
N ASP A 203 27.14 19.53 7.10
CA ASP A 203 27.70 20.61 6.29
C ASP A 203 28.37 21.64 7.21
N ASN A 204 29.53 21.31 7.77
CA ASN A 204 30.18 22.13 8.81
C ASN A 204 31.39 22.96 8.31
N VAL A 205 31.79 22.85 7.04
CA VAL A 205 33.02 23.51 6.52
C VAL A 205 32.74 24.55 5.43
N VAL A 206 31.84 24.29 4.46
CA VAL A 206 31.50 25.21 3.36
C VAL A 206 30.07 24.94 2.88
N PRO A 207 29.17 25.95 2.79
CA PRO A 207 27.81 25.76 2.28
C PRO A 207 27.86 25.17 0.85
N ASN A 208 27.58 23.88 0.72
CA ASN A 208 27.72 23.16 -0.55
C ASN A 208 26.63 22.08 -0.66
N PHE A 209 26.27 21.76 -1.91
CA PHE A 209 25.04 21.06 -2.23
C PHE A 209 25.08 19.54 -2.00
N PHE A 210 26.24 18.87 -1.91
CA PHE A 210 26.31 17.40 -2.01
C PHE A 210 26.98 16.72 -0.79
N THR A 211 26.23 16.08 0.11
CA THR A 211 26.81 15.46 1.31
C THR A 211 27.64 14.21 1.00
N GLY A 212 27.13 13.35 0.13
CA GLY A 212 27.73 12.06 -0.16
C GLY A 212 26.74 11.10 -0.80
N LEU A 213 27.17 9.86 -1.02
CA LEU A 213 26.30 8.82 -1.54
C LEU A 213 26.64 7.43 -1.00
N ILE A 214 25.66 6.55 -1.08
CA ILE A 214 25.87 5.10 -0.99
C ILE A 214 25.75 4.47 -2.38
N VAL A 215 26.58 3.48 -2.64
CA VAL A 215 26.49 2.59 -3.81
C VAL A 215 26.21 1.19 -3.30
N ILE A 216 25.08 0.62 -3.73
CA ILE A 216 24.64 -0.71 -3.35
C ILE A 216 24.83 -1.64 -4.55
N SER A 217 25.67 -2.65 -4.37
CA SER A 217 25.98 -3.66 -5.40
C SER A 217 24.95 -4.79 -5.39
N PRO A 218 24.57 -5.33 -6.57
CA PRO A 218 23.75 -6.54 -6.66
C PRO A 218 24.41 -7.78 -6.05
N GLN A 219 25.72 -7.75 -5.77
CA GLN A 219 26.38 -8.80 -5.01
C GLN A 219 25.86 -8.94 -3.57
N ILE A 220 25.08 -7.98 -3.08
CA ILE A 220 24.29 -8.16 -1.85
C ILE A 220 23.34 -9.36 -1.93
N ASN A 221 22.92 -9.74 -3.14
CA ASN A 221 22.13 -10.94 -3.45
C ASN A 221 22.94 -12.05 -4.12
N GLY A 222 24.27 -11.92 -4.18
CA GLY A 222 25.15 -12.87 -4.85
C GLY A 222 25.06 -12.86 -6.39
N THR A 223 24.56 -11.79 -7.00
CA THR A 223 24.47 -11.64 -8.46
C THR A 223 25.38 -10.54 -9.00
N GLU A 224 25.82 -10.68 -10.25
CA GLU A 224 26.63 -9.65 -10.95
C GLU A 224 25.78 -8.45 -11.35
N TYR A 225 24.54 -8.69 -11.79
CA TYR A 225 23.59 -7.66 -12.20
C TYR A 225 22.32 -7.71 -11.35
N VAL A 226 21.61 -6.58 -11.26
CA VAL A 226 20.30 -6.50 -10.62
C VAL A 226 19.32 -7.43 -11.34
N GLN A 227 18.54 -8.18 -10.56
CA GLN A 227 17.51 -9.07 -11.09
C GLN A 227 16.15 -8.36 -11.11
N PHE A 228 15.43 -8.49 -12.22
CA PHE A 228 14.13 -7.84 -12.42
C PHE A 228 13.02 -8.86 -12.67
N PRO A 229 11.77 -8.60 -12.24
CA PRO A 229 10.63 -9.46 -12.51
C PRO A 229 10.13 -9.37 -13.96
N THR A 230 10.62 -8.39 -14.73
CA THR A 230 10.33 -8.18 -16.16
C THR A 230 11.45 -7.35 -16.78
N THR A 231 11.68 -7.51 -18.08
CA THR A 231 12.62 -6.68 -18.85
C THR A 231 11.94 -5.53 -19.59
N VAL A 232 10.61 -5.40 -19.48
CA VAL A 232 9.81 -4.35 -20.12
C VAL A 232 9.77 -3.12 -19.21
N PRO A 233 10.47 -2.01 -19.53
CA PRO A 233 10.60 -0.84 -18.64
C PRO A 233 9.25 -0.24 -18.22
N GLU A 234 8.26 -0.21 -19.13
CA GLU A 234 6.92 0.33 -18.89
C GLU A 234 6.14 -0.48 -17.85
N ASN A 235 6.47 -1.76 -17.69
CA ASN A 235 5.86 -2.64 -16.70
C ASN A 235 6.74 -2.80 -15.46
N LEU A 236 7.96 -2.25 -15.43
CA LEU A 236 8.88 -2.41 -14.32
C LEU A 236 8.79 -1.22 -13.39
N TYR A 237 8.50 -1.47 -12.12
CA TYR A 237 8.42 -0.44 -11.09
C TYR A 237 9.49 -0.67 -10.04
N PHE A 238 10.28 0.35 -9.75
CA PHE A 238 11.17 0.37 -8.60
C PHE A 238 10.45 0.99 -7.41
N ASN A 239 10.41 0.26 -6.30
CA ASN A 239 9.78 0.68 -5.06
C ASN A 239 10.82 0.73 -3.96
N PHE A 240 10.77 1.76 -3.14
CA PHE A 240 11.68 1.95 -2.01
C PHE A 240 11.03 2.86 -0.99
N PHE A 241 11.58 2.87 0.21
CA PHE A 241 11.06 3.64 1.33
C PHE A 241 12.14 4.59 1.79
N LEU A 242 11.79 5.86 1.95
CA LEU A 242 12.68 6.84 2.57
C LEU A 242 12.10 7.27 3.91
N TYR A 243 13.00 7.41 4.89
CA TYR A 243 12.73 8.03 6.17
C TYR A 243 13.34 9.43 6.19
N ASN A 244 12.60 10.36 6.77
CA ASN A 244 13.14 11.62 7.23
C ASN A 244 12.57 11.96 8.61
N ASP A 245 13.31 12.71 9.42
CA ASP A 245 12.90 13.08 10.77
C ASP A 245 12.03 14.35 10.84
N GLY A 246 11.73 14.95 9.69
CA GLY A 246 10.98 16.20 9.58
C GLY A 246 11.84 17.44 9.33
N ARG A 247 13.18 17.33 9.36
CA ARG A 247 14.06 18.44 8.98
C ARG A 247 14.10 18.57 7.46
N PRO A 248 13.62 19.69 6.88
CA PRO A 248 13.42 19.82 5.42
C PRO A 248 14.69 20.27 4.69
N TYR A 249 15.87 19.84 5.16
CA TYR A 249 17.16 20.36 4.68
C TYR A 249 17.92 19.38 3.77
N GLY A 250 17.37 18.19 3.57
CA GLY A 250 17.98 17.16 2.74
C GLY A 250 17.18 16.94 1.45
N ILE A 251 17.89 16.50 0.42
CA ILE A 251 17.31 15.98 -0.81
C ILE A 251 17.95 14.62 -1.06
N ALA A 252 17.14 13.59 -1.26
CA ALA A 252 17.63 12.31 -1.73
C ALA A 252 17.57 12.26 -3.26
N VAL A 253 18.55 11.61 -3.88
CA VAL A 253 18.56 11.36 -5.34
C VAL A 253 18.88 9.89 -5.58
N ILE A 254 18.08 9.23 -6.41
CA ILE A 254 18.26 7.82 -6.75
C ILE A 254 18.83 7.72 -8.16
N GLN A 255 19.94 6.99 -8.29
CA GLN A 255 20.56 6.68 -9.57
C GLN A 255 20.79 5.19 -9.70
N PHE A 256 20.97 4.76 -10.93
CA PHE A 256 21.35 3.41 -11.29
C PHE A 256 22.57 3.50 -12.20
N ALA A 257 23.53 2.61 -11.98
CA ALA A 257 24.70 2.48 -12.85
C ALA A 257 24.55 1.24 -13.73
N TYR A 258 24.83 1.38 -15.02
CA TYR A 258 24.93 0.25 -15.94
C TYR A 258 26.36 0.02 -16.37
N ASP A 259 26.69 -1.26 -16.52
CA ASP A 259 28.00 -1.74 -16.92
C ASP A 259 28.28 -1.38 -18.37
N THR A 260 29.28 -0.53 -18.57
CA THR A 260 29.71 -0.06 -19.88
C THR A 260 30.83 -0.88 -20.48
N ASN A 261 31.50 -1.70 -19.66
CA ASN A 261 32.69 -2.46 -20.05
C ASN A 261 32.50 -3.99 -19.92
N ASP A 262 31.32 -4.42 -19.51
CA ASP A 262 30.85 -5.81 -19.41
C ASP A 262 31.71 -6.66 -18.44
N ASN A 263 32.17 -6.08 -17.33
CA ASN A 263 32.96 -6.79 -16.31
C ASN A 263 32.15 -7.26 -15.09
N GLY A 264 30.86 -6.96 -15.02
CA GLY A 264 29.94 -7.40 -13.97
C GLY A 264 30.12 -6.71 -12.62
N VAL A 265 30.88 -5.61 -12.54
CA VAL A 265 31.10 -4.84 -11.31
C VAL A 265 31.03 -3.34 -11.55
N PHE A 266 30.46 -2.59 -10.62
CA PHE A 266 30.44 -1.13 -10.72
C PHE A 266 31.86 -0.55 -10.70
N ASN A 267 32.16 0.31 -11.67
CA ASN A 267 33.40 1.07 -11.75
C ASN A 267 33.14 2.56 -11.82
N ASP A 268 33.49 3.27 -10.74
CA ASP A 268 33.34 4.72 -10.67
C ASP A 268 34.16 5.44 -11.76
N GLY A 269 33.54 6.43 -12.39
CA GLY A 269 34.11 7.17 -13.52
C GLY A 269 34.21 6.41 -14.85
N VAL A 270 33.87 5.12 -14.89
CA VAL A 270 33.80 4.31 -16.12
C VAL A 270 32.35 4.04 -16.49
N ASP A 271 31.59 3.50 -15.55
CA ASP A 271 30.17 3.19 -15.76
C ASP A 271 29.32 4.44 -15.77
N GLN A 272 28.32 4.43 -16.64
CA GLN A 272 27.39 5.53 -16.78
C GLN A 272 26.20 5.33 -15.86
N THR A 273 25.66 6.45 -15.38
CA THR A 273 24.50 6.45 -14.49
C THR A 273 23.35 7.21 -15.10
N PHE A 274 22.14 6.73 -14.84
CA PHE A 274 20.92 7.50 -15.03
C PHE A 274 20.26 7.74 -13.67
N GLN A 275 19.54 8.85 -13.58
CA GLN A 275 18.83 9.26 -12.38
C GLN A 275 17.34 9.01 -12.58
N LEU A 276 16.65 8.56 -11.53
CA LEU A 276 15.19 8.58 -11.54
C LEU A 276 14.69 10.00 -11.77
N THR A 277 13.61 10.11 -12.55
CA THR A 277 12.99 11.41 -12.79
C THR A 277 12.45 11.97 -11.47
N GLY A 278 12.98 13.14 -11.10
CA GLY A 278 12.66 13.82 -9.86
C GLY A 278 13.74 13.64 -8.80
N ASP A 279 14.08 14.73 -8.13
CA ASP A 279 14.77 14.69 -6.86
C ASP A 279 13.72 14.49 -5.74
N PHE A 280 14.14 13.97 -4.59
CA PHE A 280 13.24 13.65 -3.48
C PHE A 280 13.51 14.60 -2.30
N PRO A 281 12.82 15.77 -2.23
CA PRO A 281 12.89 16.63 -1.06
C PRO A 281 12.50 15.88 0.21
N LEU A 282 13.37 15.90 1.21
CA LEU A 282 13.14 15.25 2.49
C LEU A 282 12.38 16.21 3.42
N ASN A 283 11.18 16.64 2.99
CA ASN A 283 10.34 17.61 3.69
C ASN A 283 9.14 16.98 4.41
N PHE A 284 9.27 15.70 4.79
CA PHE A 284 8.27 14.91 5.50
C PHE A 284 8.86 14.29 6.77
N THR A 285 8.01 13.70 7.61
CA THR A 285 8.42 12.99 8.82
C THR A 285 7.99 11.53 8.74
N GLY A 286 8.85 10.63 9.18
CA GLY A 286 8.61 9.19 9.17
C GLY A 286 8.91 8.54 7.83
N TRP A 287 8.47 7.29 7.67
CA TRP A 287 8.64 6.52 6.46
C TRP A 287 7.61 6.92 5.40
N LYS A 288 8.08 7.02 4.15
CA LYS A 288 7.25 7.24 2.98
C LYS A 288 7.68 6.31 1.85
N GLN A 289 6.70 5.68 1.22
CA GLN A 289 6.92 4.89 0.01
C GLN A 289 7.10 5.80 -1.21
N PHE A 290 8.03 5.43 -2.06
CA PHE A 290 8.20 5.96 -3.40
C PHE A 290 8.14 4.81 -4.41
N SER A 291 7.53 5.07 -5.56
CA SER A 291 7.45 4.12 -6.66
C SER A 291 7.60 4.84 -7.98
N HIS A 292 8.49 4.35 -8.84
CA HIS A 292 8.76 4.90 -10.17
C HIS A 292 8.74 3.81 -11.21
N THR A 293 8.15 4.10 -12.37
CA THR A 293 8.31 3.23 -13.53
C THR A 293 9.70 3.41 -14.11
N MET A 294 10.34 2.32 -14.52
CA MET A 294 11.65 2.37 -15.16
C MET A 294 11.58 2.90 -16.61
N ALA A 295 10.37 3.15 -17.13
CA ALA A 295 10.18 3.87 -18.39
C ALA A 295 10.52 5.36 -18.28
N ASP A 296 10.39 5.97 -17.09
CA ASP A 296 10.54 7.43 -16.89
C ASP A 296 11.95 7.96 -17.18
N VAL A 297 12.92 7.06 -17.33
CA VAL A 297 14.35 7.35 -17.46
C VAL A 297 14.93 6.94 -18.82
N GLY A 298 14.08 6.55 -19.77
CA GLY A 298 14.49 6.26 -21.15
C GLY A 298 15.36 5.01 -21.32
N LEU A 299 15.29 4.07 -20.38
CA LEU A 299 16.07 2.83 -20.46
C LEU A 299 15.57 1.89 -21.54
N THR A 300 16.53 1.30 -22.26
CA THR A 300 16.25 0.16 -23.14
C THR A 300 16.25 -1.14 -22.34
N GLN A 301 15.63 -2.19 -22.88
CA GLN A 301 15.66 -3.53 -22.29
C GLN A 301 17.09 -4.06 -22.14
N GLU A 302 18.00 -3.68 -23.05
CA GLU A 302 19.40 -4.06 -23.01
C GLU A 302 20.13 -3.44 -21.81
N LEU A 303 19.93 -2.13 -21.56
CA LEU A 303 20.57 -1.45 -20.43
C LEU A 303 20.06 -1.96 -19.09
N LEU A 304 18.79 -2.34 -19.00
CA LEU A 304 18.24 -2.95 -17.79
C LEU A 304 18.99 -4.25 -17.42
N GLN A 305 19.46 -5.03 -18.39
CA GLN A 305 20.18 -6.26 -18.09
C GLN A 305 21.62 -6.04 -17.61
N LYS A 306 22.10 -4.79 -17.64
CA LYS A 306 23.47 -4.41 -17.28
C LYS A 306 23.55 -3.57 -16.00
N ILE A 307 22.48 -3.46 -15.22
CA ILE A 307 22.51 -2.66 -13.98
C ILE A 307 23.42 -3.31 -12.95
N VAL A 308 24.49 -2.63 -12.56
CA VAL A 308 25.54 -3.10 -11.64
C VAL A 308 25.61 -2.34 -10.31
N ALA A 309 24.83 -1.27 -10.16
CA ALA A 309 24.63 -0.63 -8.85
C ALA A 309 23.36 0.22 -8.79
N ILE A 310 22.84 0.37 -7.59
CA ILE A 310 21.88 1.42 -7.24
C ILE A 310 22.60 2.40 -6.31
N ARG A 311 22.54 3.69 -6.64
CA ARG A 311 23.17 4.76 -5.86
C ARG A 311 22.08 5.62 -5.22
N VAL A 312 22.30 6.01 -3.97
CA VAL A 312 21.42 6.91 -3.23
C VAL A 312 22.29 8.05 -2.71
N LEU A 313 22.04 9.24 -3.21
CA LEU A 313 22.80 10.44 -2.90
C LEU A 313 22.02 11.24 -1.84
N LEU A 314 22.75 11.86 -0.91
CA LEU A 314 22.23 12.87 0.00
C LEU A 314 22.80 14.23 -0.39
N ILE A 315 21.90 15.16 -0.65
CA ILE A 315 22.18 16.55 -1.00
C ILE A 315 21.72 17.41 0.18
N SER A 316 22.56 18.36 0.59
CA SER A 316 22.18 19.39 1.56
C SER A 316 21.51 20.53 0.77
N ASP A 317 20.24 20.80 1.06
CA ASP A 317 19.53 21.93 0.47
C ASP A 317 19.95 23.23 1.16
N MET A 318 21.08 23.77 0.70
CA MET A 318 21.67 24.99 1.23
C MET A 318 20.69 26.17 1.31
N ASN A 319 19.71 26.25 0.39
CA ASN A 319 18.73 27.35 0.39
C ASN A 319 17.77 27.29 1.57
N SER A 320 17.59 26.12 2.19
CA SER A 320 16.73 25.92 3.35
C SER A 320 17.50 25.79 4.67
N GLN A 321 18.82 25.57 4.63
CA GLN A 321 19.68 25.41 5.81
C GLN A 321 19.77 26.71 6.66
N PRO A 322 19.72 26.63 8.00
CA PRO A 322 20.03 27.75 8.87
C PRO A 322 21.55 28.02 8.93
N THR A 323 21.94 29.09 9.64
CA THR A 323 23.35 29.38 9.93
C THR A 323 23.60 29.25 11.45
N PRO A 324 24.45 28.31 11.91
CA PRO A 324 25.19 27.32 11.12
C PRO A 324 24.29 26.22 10.52
N PRO A 325 24.72 25.53 9.45
CA PRO A 325 23.95 24.43 8.86
C PRO A 325 23.70 23.30 9.87
N LEU A 326 22.55 22.66 9.73
CA LEU A 326 22.19 21.48 10.49
C LEU A 326 22.53 20.21 9.71
N GLN A 327 22.74 19.15 10.47
CA GLN A 327 22.87 17.79 9.95
C GLN A 327 21.68 17.42 9.04
N VAL A 328 22.00 16.69 7.97
CA VAL A 328 21.05 16.11 7.02
C VAL A 328 21.16 14.59 7.06
N GLN A 329 20.03 13.92 6.79
CA GLN A 329 19.99 12.48 6.75
C GLN A 329 18.84 11.96 5.88
N PHE A 330 18.96 10.70 5.47
CA PHE A 330 17.81 9.86 5.12
C PHE A 330 18.00 8.47 5.73
N GLY A 331 16.89 7.78 6.01
CA GLY A 331 16.88 6.32 6.05
C GLY A 331 16.38 5.80 4.70
N ILE A 332 16.94 4.70 4.19
CA ILE A 332 16.39 3.98 3.05
C ILE A 332 16.15 2.52 3.43
N ASP A 333 15.03 1.98 2.96
CA ASP A 333 14.61 0.62 3.27
C ASP A 333 13.78 -0.01 2.14
N TYR A 334 13.67 -1.34 2.16
CA TYR A 334 12.83 -2.20 1.34
C TYR A 334 12.81 -1.82 -0.15
N MET A 335 13.98 -1.92 -0.77
CA MET A 335 14.18 -1.72 -2.20
C MET A 335 13.73 -2.96 -2.96
N THR A 336 12.70 -2.86 -3.78
CA THR A 336 12.11 -3.99 -4.51
C THR A 336 11.57 -3.59 -5.88
N PHE A 337 11.58 -4.53 -6.82
CA PHE A 337 11.03 -4.34 -8.16
C PHE A 337 9.72 -5.09 -8.33
N THR A 338 8.68 -4.43 -8.82
CA THR A 338 7.39 -5.06 -9.15
C THR A 338 7.11 -5.00 -10.65
N SER A 339 6.26 -5.93 -11.13
CA SER A 339 5.83 -5.99 -12.53
C SER A 339 4.36 -5.60 -12.66
N GLY A 340 4.04 -4.75 -13.63
CA GLY A 340 2.69 -4.32 -14.00
C GLY A 340 2.10 -3.18 -13.17
N ALA A 341 2.49 -3.03 -11.91
CA ALA A 341 2.03 -1.95 -11.03
C ALA A 341 3.02 -1.63 -9.91
N PRO A 342 2.93 -0.43 -9.31
CA PRO A 342 3.59 -0.12 -8.02
C PRO A 342 3.27 -1.15 -6.93
N LEU A 343 4.18 -1.28 -5.96
CA LEU A 343 3.93 -2.04 -4.75
C LEU A 343 2.73 -1.46 -3.99
N SER A 344 1.73 -2.30 -3.70
CA SER A 344 0.55 -1.92 -2.94
C SER A 344 0.74 -2.28 -1.46
N LEU A 345 0.54 -1.29 -0.58
CA LEU A 345 0.75 -1.42 0.86
C LEU A 345 -0.36 -2.16 1.59
#